data_AF-A0A351CKS5-F1
#
_entry.id   AF-A0A351CKS5-F1
#
_cell.length_a   1.000
_cell.length_b   1.000
_cell.length_c   1.000
_cell.angle_alpha   90.00
_cell.angle_beta   90.00
_cell.angle_gamma   90.00
#
_symmetry.space_group_name_H-M   'P 1'
#
loop_
_entity.id
_entity.type
_entity.pdbx_description
1 polymer ?
#
loop_
_entity_poly.entity_id
_entity_poly.type
_entity_poly.pdbx_seq_one_letter_code
_entity_poly.pdbx_strand_id
1 'polypeptide(L)'
;AIAVGASMGLSVYEWTILGLFLGVAHALPVESAILKKLGISWRFSIIFRLCMAYIIILPMQFIPPDLLFDDPNLVHEMIGPVTIIENTGWISFSFSTIVNSLILAGEIIIVVSFALFINQIIKSLKIVKNFGHNMSHIMSLTTGTLLGITYGSAILIKEAKYLSKKQVFSVCCFLMIAHALIEDPLIFLIFGANLYVLIGFRIVLAITVYVCIYFLYDKFIESSNTK
;
A
#
# COMPACT_ATOMS: atom_id res chain seq x y z
N ALA A 1 8.43 -10.93 2.19
CA ALA A 1 7.06 -11.13 2.70
C ALA A 1 6.22 -11.89 1.69
N ILE A 2 5.99 -11.35 0.49
CA ILE A 2 5.15 -11.98 -0.56
C ILE A 2 5.68 -13.37 -0.95
N ALA A 3 6.99 -13.54 -1.19
CA ALA A 3 7.58 -14.84 -1.49
C ALA A 3 7.39 -15.89 -0.37
N VAL A 4 7.35 -15.47 0.90
CA VAL A 4 7.11 -16.37 2.03
C VAL A 4 5.62 -16.70 2.13
N GLY A 5 4.73 -15.72 1.98
CA GLY A 5 3.28 -15.95 1.96
C GLY A 5 2.86 -16.92 0.84
N ALA A 6 3.49 -16.80 -0.33
CA ALA A 6 3.28 -17.71 -1.45
C ALA A 6 3.60 -19.17 -1.10
N SER A 7 4.68 -19.41 -0.34
CA SER A 7 5.06 -20.76 0.09
C SER A 7 4.19 -21.36 1.21
N MET A 8 3.39 -20.53 1.89
CA MET A 8 2.57 -20.96 3.03
C MET A 8 1.17 -21.42 2.64
N GLY A 9 0.77 -21.29 1.38
CA GLY A 9 -0.57 -21.68 0.93
C GLY A 9 -1.68 -20.85 1.56
N LEU A 10 -1.47 -19.53 1.69
CA LEU A 10 -2.45 -18.64 2.29
C LEU A 10 -3.76 -18.60 1.49
N SER A 11 -4.87 -18.55 2.21
CA SER A 11 -6.21 -18.34 1.67
C SER A 11 -6.41 -16.91 1.13
N VAL A 12 -7.44 -16.72 0.31
CA VAL A 12 -7.88 -15.40 -0.18
C VAL A 12 -8.07 -14.40 0.97
N TYR A 13 -8.67 -14.84 2.08
CA TYR A 13 -8.86 -14.01 3.27
C TYR A 13 -7.53 -13.59 3.90
N GLU A 14 -6.60 -14.52 4.09
CA GLU A 14 -5.29 -14.26 4.68
C GLU A 14 -4.41 -13.37 3.79
N TRP A 15 -4.45 -13.58 2.47
CA TRP A 15 -3.79 -12.70 1.50
C TRP A 15 -4.35 -11.28 1.55
N THR A 16 -5.66 -11.13 1.76
CA THR A 16 -6.30 -9.82 1.88
C THR A 16 -5.89 -9.12 3.17
N ILE A 17 -5.84 -9.83 4.30
CA ILE A 17 -5.32 -9.28 5.58
C ILE A 17 -3.86 -8.86 5.43
N LEU A 18 -3.03 -9.74 4.86
CA LEU A 18 -1.61 -9.46 4.63
C LEU A 18 -1.42 -8.25 3.71
N GLY A 19 -2.25 -8.15 2.67
CA GLY A 19 -2.28 -7.02 1.74
C GLY A 19 -2.69 -5.71 2.41
N LEU A 20 -3.69 -5.72 3.29
CA LEU A 20 -4.07 -4.53 4.08
C LEU A 20 -2.93 -4.09 5.01
N PHE A 21 -2.30 -5.03 5.71
CA PHE A 21 -1.18 -4.74 6.60
C PHE A 21 0.00 -4.14 5.83
N LEU A 22 0.48 -4.85 4.81
CA LEU A 22 1.65 -4.46 4.03
C LEU A 22 1.38 -3.23 3.16
N GLY A 23 0.14 -3.01 2.71
CA GLY A 23 -0.25 -1.80 2.02
C GLY A 23 0.07 -0.53 2.82
N VAL A 24 0.05 -0.58 4.15
CA VAL A 24 0.42 0.54 5.04
C VAL A 24 1.86 0.42 5.57
N ALA A 25 2.31 -0.81 5.85
CA ALA A 25 3.57 -1.06 6.55
C ALA A 25 4.75 -1.47 5.65
N HIS A 26 4.65 -1.29 4.33
CA HIS A 26 5.78 -1.57 3.42
C HIS A 26 6.80 -0.43 3.38
N ALA A 27 8.01 -0.78 2.94
CA ALA A 27 9.12 0.14 2.69
C ALA A 27 9.38 1.20 3.79
N LEU A 28 9.07 0.88 5.06
CA LEU A 28 9.06 1.83 6.19
C LEU A 28 10.30 2.73 6.25
N PRO A 29 11.55 2.23 6.10
CA PRO A 29 12.74 3.08 6.19
C PRO A 29 12.84 4.09 5.04
N VAL A 30 12.59 3.64 3.80
CA VAL A 30 12.72 4.46 2.59
C VAL A 30 11.67 5.58 2.61
N GLU A 31 10.42 5.23 2.90
CA GLU A 31 9.33 6.20 2.88
C GLU A 31 9.40 7.16 4.07
N SER A 32 9.85 6.70 5.24
CA SER A 32 10.12 7.59 6.38
C SER A 32 11.25 8.58 6.09
N ALA A 33 12.25 8.20 5.31
CA ALA A 33 13.31 9.10 4.87
C ALA A 33 12.80 10.17 3.89
N ILE A 34 11.84 9.82 3.02
CA ILE A 34 11.18 10.78 2.12
C ILE A 34 10.33 11.76 2.92
N LEU A 35 9.50 11.28 3.85
CA LEU A 35 8.64 12.11 4.70
C LEU A 35 9.43 13.03 5.64
N LYS A 36 10.66 12.66 6.00
CA LYS A 36 11.57 13.54 6.76
C LYS A 36 11.84 14.86 6.05
N LYS A 37 11.86 14.88 4.71
CA LYS A 37 12.02 16.11 3.92
C LYS A 37 10.81 17.05 4.02
N LEU A 38 9.66 16.53 4.43
CA LEU A 38 8.43 17.28 4.69
C LEU A 38 8.27 17.68 6.16
N GLY A 39 9.30 17.47 6.99
CA GLY A 39 9.30 17.82 8.41
C GLY A 39 8.71 16.75 9.33
N ILE A 40 8.36 15.57 8.81
CA ILE A 40 7.85 14.46 9.62
C ILE A 40 9.01 13.68 10.24
N SER A 41 8.99 13.46 11.55
CA SER A 41 10.04 12.66 12.18
C SER A 41 9.94 11.17 11.79
N TRP A 42 11.08 10.52 11.61
CA TRP A 42 11.13 9.10 11.23
C TRP A 42 10.45 8.18 12.26
N ARG A 43 10.58 8.49 13.56
CA ARG A 43 9.93 7.75 14.65
C ARG A 43 8.42 7.84 14.56
N PHE A 44 7.90 9.06 14.36
CA PHE A 44 6.47 9.26 14.18
C PHE A 44 5.96 8.47 12.98
N SER A 45 6.62 8.58 11.82
CA SER A 45 6.23 7.86 10.60
C SER A 45 6.12 6.34 10.82
N ILE A 46 7.14 5.73 11.44
CA ILE A 46 7.15 4.28 11.69
C ILE A 46 6.05 3.87 12.67
N ILE A 47 5.95 4.53 13.82
CA ILE A 47 4.96 4.20 14.84
C ILE A 47 3.54 4.39 14.28
N PHE A 48 3.31 5.52 13.62
CA PHE A 48 2.02 5.84 13.03
C PHE A 48 1.58 4.78 12.03
N ARG A 49 2.48 4.36 11.13
CA ARG A 49 2.16 3.32 10.13
C ARG A 49 1.91 1.97 10.76
N LEU A 50 2.68 1.54 11.75
CA LEU A 50 2.43 0.28 12.45
C LEU A 50 1.07 0.31 13.18
N CYS A 51 0.72 1.43 13.83
CA CYS A 51 -0.59 1.61 14.44
C CYS A 51 -1.72 1.56 13.41
N MET A 52 -1.59 2.30 12.29
CA MET A 52 -2.63 2.33 11.24
C MET A 52 -2.75 0.99 10.51
N ALA A 53 -1.64 0.28 10.28
CA ALA A 53 -1.62 -1.07 9.71
C ALA A 53 -2.32 -2.10 10.62
N TYR A 54 -2.30 -1.89 11.94
CA TYR A 54 -3.10 -2.69 12.85
C TYR A 54 -4.58 -2.28 12.82
N ILE A 55 -4.86 -0.97 12.89
CA ILE A 55 -6.23 -0.42 12.92
C ILE A 55 -7.01 -0.80 11.66
N ILE A 56 -6.39 -0.80 10.48
CA ILE A 56 -7.08 -1.13 9.23
C ILE A 56 -7.59 -2.58 9.18
N ILE A 57 -6.96 -3.50 9.93
CA ILE A 57 -7.32 -4.92 9.96
C ILE A 57 -8.41 -5.18 11.01
N LEU A 58 -8.51 -4.38 12.06
CA LEU A 58 -9.46 -4.59 13.16
C LEU A 58 -10.90 -4.87 12.68
N PRO A 59 -11.49 -4.13 11.73
CA PRO A 59 -12.86 -4.40 11.32
C PRO A 59 -13.01 -5.76 10.62
N MET A 60 -11.95 -6.32 10.01
CA MET A 60 -11.99 -7.67 9.43
C MET A 60 -12.23 -8.74 10.48
N GLN A 61 -11.89 -8.50 11.75
CA GLN A 61 -12.18 -9.45 12.84
C GLN A 61 -13.67 -9.48 13.21
N PHE A 62 -14.40 -8.40 12.92
CA PHE A 62 -15.81 -8.27 13.31
C PHE A 62 -16.76 -8.53 12.14
N ILE A 63 -16.30 -8.36 10.89
CA ILE A 63 -17.11 -8.59 9.71
C ILE A 63 -16.99 -10.07 9.30
N PRO A 64 -18.12 -10.82 9.17
CA PRO A 64 -18.08 -12.19 8.68
C PRO A 64 -17.42 -12.26 7.30
N PRO A 65 -16.45 -13.16 7.08
CA PRO A 65 -15.78 -13.28 5.78
C PRO A 65 -16.74 -13.52 4.62
N ASP A 66 -17.82 -14.28 4.84
CA ASP A 66 -18.83 -14.60 3.81
C ASP A 66 -19.57 -13.36 3.27
N LEU A 67 -19.50 -12.22 3.96
CA LEU A 67 -20.07 -10.96 3.47
C LEU A 67 -19.15 -10.24 2.46
N LEU A 68 -17.84 -10.43 2.59
CA LEU A 68 -16.81 -9.71 1.83
C LEU A 68 -16.13 -10.57 0.77
N PHE A 69 -16.24 -11.90 0.87
CA PHE A 69 -15.56 -12.86 0.02
C PHE A 69 -16.56 -13.93 -0.43
N ASP A 70 -16.56 -14.26 -1.72
CA ASP A 70 -17.39 -15.34 -2.25
C ASP A 70 -16.90 -16.71 -1.75
N ASP A 71 -15.57 -16.92 -1.72
CA ASP A 71 -14.92 -18.11 -1.16
C ASP A 71 -13.70 -17.72 -0.29
N PRO A 72 -13.88 -17.41 1.00
CA PRO A 72 -12.81 -16.88 1.86
C PRO A 72 -11.66 -17.87 2.12
N ASN A 73 -11.96 -19.17 2.15
CA ASN A 73 -11.00 -20.24 2.43
C ASN A 73 -10.30 -20.78 1.16
N LEU A 74 -10.62 -20.24 -0.01
CA LEU A 74 -9.98 -20.65 -1.24
C LEU A 74 -8.48 -20.37 -1.14
N VAL A 75 -7.67 -21.40 -1.25
CA VAL A 75 -6.22 -21.24 -1.42
C VAL A 75 -6.00 -21.09 -2.92
N HIS A 76 -5.64 -19.88 -3.35
CA HIS A 76 -5.33 -19.65 -4.75
C HIS A 76 -3.99 -20.32 -5.06
N GLU A 77 -4.04 -21.48 -5.71
CA GLU A 77 -2.86 -22.05 -6.33
C GLU A 77 -2.47 -21.12 -7.49
N MET A 78 -1.37 -20.38 -7.31
CA MET A 78 -0.71 -19.77 -8.48
C MET A 78 -0.43 -20.90 -9.48
N ILE A 79 -0.83 -20.66 -10.73
CA ILE A 79 -1.10 -21.66 -11.75
C ILE A 79 -0.06 -22.78 -11.73
N GLY A 80 -0.49 -23.94 -11.23
CA GLY A 80 0.24 -25.19 -11.29
C GLY A 80 0.27 -25.84 -9.92
N PRO A 81 -0.19 -27.10 -9.78
CA PRO A 81 0.11 -27.84 -8.57
C PRO A 81 1.64 -27.81 -8.46
N VAL A 82 2.14 -27.41 -7.28
CA VAL A 82 3.49 -27.81 -6.92
C VAL A 82 3.43 -29.32 -6.95
N THR A 83 3.85 -29.90 -8.07
CA THR A 83 4.04 -31.32 -8.19
C THR A 83 5.20 -31.62 -7.28
N ILE A 84 4.87 -31.85 -6.01
CA ILE A 84 5.75 -32.58 -5.12
C ILE A 84 5.80 -33.96 -5.76
N ILE A 85 6.74 -34.13 -6.68
CA ILE A 85 7.07 -35.43 -7.23
C ILE A 85 7.55 -36.21 -6.01
N GLU A 86 6.64 -37.02 -5.44
CA GLU A 86 6.97 -37.98 -4.41
C GLU A 86 8.02 -38.92 -5.00
N ASN A 87 9.27 -38.65 -4.65
CA ASN A 87 10.48 -39.42 -4.92
C ASN A 87 11.06 -39.34 -6.35
N THR A 88 12.23 -38.68 -6.46
CA THR A 88 13.46 -39.16 -7.12
C THR A 88 14.56 -38.13 -6.86
N GLY A 89 15.74 -38.53 -6.33
CA GLY A 89 17.04 -37.80 -6.33
C GLY A 89 17.16 -36.31 -5.90
N TRP A 90 18.21 -35.97 -5.12
CA TRP A 90 18.58 -34.57 -4.79
C TRP A 90 18.73 -33.66 -6.04
N ILE A 91 19.18 -34.22 -7.16
CA ILE A 91 19.38 -33.51 -8.43
C ILE A 91 18.04 -33.13 -9.07
N SER A 92 17.09 -34.06 -9.15
CA SER A 92 15.75 -33.83 -9.70
C SER A 92 14.94 -32.88 -8.83
N PHE A 93 15.05 -32.97 -7.50
CA PHE A 93 14.45 -32.01 -6.57
C PHE A 93 15.02 -30.59 -6.75
N SER A 94 16.35 -30.48 -6.87
CA SER A 94 16.99 -29.17 -7.06
C SER A 94 16.61 -28.56 -8.42
N PHE A 95 16.57 -29.37 -9.47
CA PHE A 95 16.19 -28.93 -10.81
C PHE A 95 14.73 -28.48 -10.88
N SER A 96 13.79 -29.25 -10.32
CA SER A 96 12.37 -28.87 -10.29
C SER A 96 12.14 -27.59 -9.48
N THR A 97 12.82 -27.44 -8.34
CA THR A 97 12.72 -26.23 -7.51
C THR A 97 13.24 -24.98 -8.24
N ILE A 98 14.35 -25.10 -8.98
CA ILE A 98 14.90 -23.99 -9.78
C ILE A 98 13.93 -23.60 -10.88
N VAL A 99 13.39 -24.57 -11.62
CA VAL A 99 12.43 -24.32 -12.71
C VAL A 99 11.17 -23.64 -12.17
N ASN A 100 10.59 -24.17 -11.09
CA ASN A 100 9.39 -23.59 -10.46
C ASN A 100 9.67 -22.16 -9.95
N SER A 101 10.84 -21.92 -9.35
CA SER A 101 11.23 -20.58 -8.88
C SER A 101 11.40 -19.59 -10.03
N LEU A 102 11.93 -20.03 -11.18
CA LEU A 102 12.08 -19.19 -12.38
C LEU A 102 10.72 -18.86 -13.01
N ILE A 103 9.78 -19.82 -13.04
CA ILE A 103 8.41 -19.60 -13.52
C ILE A 103 7.74 -18.54 -12.65
N LEU A 104 7.74 -18.72 -11.31
CA LEU A 104 7.19 -17.76 -10.35
C LEU A 104 7.84 -16.38 -10.47
N ALA A 105 9.16 -16.31 -10.64
CA ALA A 105 9.86 -15.05 -10.85
C ALA A 105 9.40 -14.35 -12.14
N GLY A 106 9.23 -15.11 -13.23
CA GLY A 106 8.72 -14.60 -14.51
C GLY A 106 7.31 -14.02 -14.39
N GLU A 107 6.42 -14.70 -13.67
CA GLU A 107 5.05 -14.23 -13.41
C GLU A 107 5.04 -12.91 -12.65
N ILE A 108 5.80 -12.82 -11.56
CA ILE A 108 5.92 -11.58 -10.78
C ILE A 108 6.47 -10.45 -11.65
N ILE A 109 7.50 -10.72 -12.46
CA ILE A 109 8.08 -9.72 -13.37
C ILE A 109 7.03 -9.21 -14.36
N ILE A 110 6.21 -10.10 -14.94
CA ILE A 110 5.17 -9.70 -15.90
C ILE A 110 4.14 -8.79 -15.22
N VAL A 111 3.65 -9.17 -14.02
CA VAL A 111 2.62 -8.38 -13.36
C VAL A 111 3.15 -7.05 -12.85
N VAL A 112 4.35 -7.03 -12.25
CA VAL A 112 4.98 -5.77 -11.84
C VAL A 112 5.22 -4.87 -13.06
N SER A 113 5.69 -5.44 -14.18
CA SER A 113 5.87 -4.67 -15.42
C SER A 113 4.55 -4.09 -15.94
N PHE A 114 3.46 -4.86 -15.88
CA PHE A 114 2.13 -4.39 -16.24
C PHE A 114 1.64 -3.27 -15.31
N ALA A 115 1.80 -3.41 -14.00
CA ALA A 115 1.45 -2.37 -13.02
C ALA A 115 2.24 -1.08 -13.28
N LEU A 116 3.56 -1.18 -13.54
CA LEU A 116 4.40 -0.03 -13.90
C LEU A 116 3.98 0.62 -15.22
N PHE A 117 3.54 -0.18 -16.21
CA PHE A 117 3.01 0.34 -17.46
C PHE A 117 1.72 1.15 -17.26
N ILE A 118 0.79 0.66 -16.43
CA ILE A 118 -0.41 1.42 -16.03
C ILE A 118 -0.02 2.74 -15.35
N ASN A 119 0.96 2.72 -14.44
CA ASN A 119 1.47 3.93 -13.79
C ASN A 119 2.05 4.94 -14.81
N GLN A 120 2.74 4.46 -15.86
CA GLN A 120 3.24 5.31 -16.94
C GLN A 120 2.11 5.97 -17.74
N ILE A 121 1.03 5.23 -18.03
CA ILE A 121 -0.15 5.78 -18.70
C ILE A 121 -0.77 6.89 -17.85
N ILE A 122 -1.00 6.63 -16.56
CA ILE A 122 -1.59 7.59 -15.63
C ILE A 122 -0.74 8.86 -15.55
N LYS A 123 0.59 8.71 -15.46
CA LYS A 123 1.54 9.83 -15.46
C LYS A 123 1.50 10.64 -16.76
N SER A 124 1.17 10.00 -17.88
CA SER A 124 1.08 10.67 -19.18
C SER A 124 -0.16 11.54 -19.32
N LEU A 125 -1.22 11.24 -18.56
CA LEU A 125 -2.49 11.99 -18.57
C LEU A 125 -2.27 13.46 -18.22
N LYS A 126 -2.90 14.36 -18.99
CA LYS A 126 -2.82 15.82 -18.80
C LYS A 126 -3.27 16.26 -17.40
N ILE A 127 -4.16 15.49 -16.76
CA ILE A 127 -4.63 15.70 -15.39
C ILE A 127 -3.48 15.74 -14.36
N VAL A 128 -2.42 14.95 -14.58
CA VAL A 128 -1.24 14.91 -13.71
C VAL A 128 -0.23 16.03 -14.05
N LYS A 129 -0.28 16.58 -15.27
CA LYS A 129 0.76 17.46 -15.81
C LYS A 129 0.52 18.95 -15.64
N ASN A 130 -0.72 19.42 -15.47
CA ASN A 130 -1.03 20.82 -15.79
C ASN A 130 -1.95 21.55 -14.81
N PHE A 131 -1.49 21.90 -13.60
CA PHE A 131 -2.35 22.62 -12.63
C PHE A 131 -1.61 23.62 -11.74
N GLY A 132 -2.31 24.72 -11.42
CA GLY A 132 -1.80 25.85 -10.65
C GLY A 132 -1.67 25.59 -9.14
N HIS A 133 -0.89 26.47 -8.49
CA HIS A 133 -0.46 26.34 -7.09
C HIS A 133 -1.60 26.17 -6.06
N ASN A 134 -2.79 26.69 -6.34
CA ASN A 134 -3.93 26.68 -5.41
C ASN A 134 -4.49 25.29 -5.11
N MET A 135 -4.20 24.27 -5.95
CA MET A 135 -4.69 22.89 -5.78
C MET A 135 -3.58 21.87 -5.51
N SER A 136 -2.40 22.35 -5.11
CA SER A 136 -1.19 21.54 -4.91
C SER A 136 -1.34 20.39 -3.89
N HIS A 137 -2.11 20.59 -2.82
CA HIS A 137 -2.38 19.57 -1.80
C HIS A 137 -3.26 18.44 -2.35
N ILE A 138 -4.30 18.76 -3.11
CA ILE A 138 -5.13 17.76 -3.80
C ILE A 138 -4.30 17.00 -4.83
N MET A 139 -3.37 17.67 -5.51
CA MET A 139 -2.49 17.00 -6.47
C MET A 139 -1.51 16.04 -5.82
N SER A 140 -0.89 16.43 -4.71
CA SER A 140 -0.07 15.51 -3.93
C SER A 140 -0.87 14.30 -3.47
N LEU A 141 -2.11 14.52 -3.02
CA LEU A 141 -3.03 13.46 -2.62
C LEU A 141 -3.31 12.50 -3.78
N THR A 142 -3.82 13.01 -4.91
CA THR A 142 -4.21 12.20 -6.06
C THR A 142 -3.01 11.44 -6.65
N THR A 143 -1.90 12.13 -6.88
CA THR A 143 -0.70 11.50 -7.45
C THR A 143 -0.06 10.51 -6.49
N GLY A 144 -0.02 10.82 -5.18
CA GLY A 144 0.49 9.89 -4.18
C GLY A 144 -0.39 8.67 -4.00
N THR A 145 -1.71 8.85 -4.06
CA THR A 145 -2.70 7.77 -3.98
C THR A 145 -2.56 6.80 -5.15
N LEU A 146 -2.36 7.32 -6.36
CA LEU A 146 -2.28 6.49 -7.57
C LEU A 146 -0.88 5.91 -7.81
N LEU A 147 0.15 6.77 -7.72
CA LEU A 147 1.53 6.45 -8.14
C LEU A 147 2.49 6.17 -6.98
N GLY A 148 2.05 6.39 -5.74
CA GLY A 148 2.86 6.13 -4.55
C GLY A 148 3.43 7.38 -3.87
N ILE A 149 3.83 7.18 -2.61
CA ILE A 149 4.18 8.27 -1.71
C ILE A 149 5.39 9.08 -2.18
N THR A 150 6.32 8.46 -2.91
CA THR A 150 7.50 9.14 -3.48
C THR A 150 7.09 10.26 -4.44
N TYR A 151 6.13 9.98 -5.34
CA TYR A 151 5.62 10.97 -6.29
C TYR A 151 4.77 12.04 -5.60
N GLY A 152 3.83 11.62 -4.74
CA GLY A 152 2.99 12.56 -3.99
C GLY A 152 3.81 13.49 -3.10
N SER A 153 4.84 12.97 -2.44
CA SER A 153 5.75 13.75 -1.59
C SER A 153 6.64 14.69 -2.40
N ALA A 154 7.10 14.30 -3.59
CA ALA A 154 7.90 15.18 -4.44
C ALA A 154 7.13 16.45 -4.84
N ILE A 155 5.85 16.31 -5.18
CA ILE A 155 4.96 17.45 -5.45
C ILE A 155 4.73 18.27 -4.17
N LEU A 156 4.45 17.58 -3.05
CA LEU A 156 4.21 18.26 -1.78
C LEU A 156 5.41 19.08 -1.30
N ILE A 157 6.63 18.57 -1.47
CA ILE A 157 7.87 19.27 -1.11
C ILE A 157 8.01 20.57 -1.92
N LYS A 158 7.72 20.53 -3.21
CA LYS A 158 7.80 21.70 -4.10
C LYS A 158 6.79 22.79 -3.71
N GLU A 159 5.60 22.36 -3.30
CA GLU A 159 4.46 23.25 -3.02
C GLU A 159 4.29 23.58 -1.53
N ALA A 160 5.09 22.97 -0.64
CA ALA A 160 5.00 23.15 0.80
C ALA A 160 5.09 24.62 1.25
N LYS A 161 5.80 25.46 0.49
CA LYS A 161 5.92 26.91 0.75
C LYS A 161 4.61 27.69 0.61
N TYR A 162 3.63 27.14 -0.10
CA TYR A 162 2.30 27.73 -0.30
C TYR A 162 1.22 27.05 0.56
N LEU A 163 1.60 26.07 1.39
CA LEU A 163 0.69 25.27 2.20
C LEU A 163 0.92 25.53 3.68
N SER A 164 -0.15 25.47 4.46
CA SER A 164 -0.04 25.46 5.91
C SER A 164 0.62 24.16 6.39
N LYS A 165 1.34 24.23 7.52
CA LYS A 165 1.92 23.02 8.17
C LYS A 165 0.86 21.96 8.45
N LYS A 166 -0.35 22.41 8.80
CA LYS A 166 -1.56 21.59 8.97
C LYS A 166 -1.90 20.78 7.72
N GLN A 167 -1.96 21.43 6.56
CA GLN A 167 -2.26 20.76 5.29
C GLN A 167 -1.18 19.75 4.93
N VAL A 168 0.10 20.14 5.03
CA VAL A 168 1.23 19.25 4.74
C VAL A 168 1.18 18.01 5.64
N PHE A 169 1.00 18.19 6.95
CA PHE A 169 0.93 17.09 7.91
C PHE A 169 -0.25 16.16 7.65
N SER A 170 -1.43 16.70 7.36
CA SER A 170 -2.65 15.92 7.07
C SER A 170 -2.47 15.10 5.78
N VAL A 171 -1.93 15.70 4.72
CA VAL A 171 -1.64 14.99 3.46
C VAL A 171 -0.58 13.90 3.66
N CYS A 172 0.48 14.17 4.43
CA CYS A 172 1.47 13.14 4.78
C CYS A 172 0.82 11.94 5.48
N CYS A 173 -0.05 12.18 6.47
CA CYS A 173 -0.72 11.10 7.20
C CYS A 173 -1.68 10.31 6.32
N PHE A 174 -2.41 10.97 5.43
CA PHE A 174 -3.21 10.28 4.42
C PHE A 174 -2.35 9.38 3.53
N LEU A 175 -1.26 9.94 2.97
CA LEU A 175 -0.38 9.21 2.06
C LEU A 175 0.38 8.08 2.75
N MET A 176 0.56 8.13 4.08
CA MET A 176 1.12 7.00 4.83
C MET A 176 0.18 5.78 4.87
N ILE A 177 -1.11 5.95 4.59
CA ILE A 177 -2.12 4.88 4.65
C ILE A 177 -2.54 4.44 3.24
N ALA A 178 -2.80 5.41 2.35
CA ALA A 178 -3.43 5.18 1.07
C ALA A 178 -2.57 5.66 -0.11
N HIS A 179 -1.30 5.26 -0.18
CA HIS A 179 -0.48 5.46 -1.38
C HIS A 179 -0.42 4.22 -2.27
N ALA A 180 -0.12 4.42 -3.56
CA ALA A 180 0.05 3.35 -4.55
C ALA A 180 -1.13 2.35 -4.61
N LEU A 181 -2.38 2.84 -4.52
CA LEU A 181 -3.60 2.03 -4.52
C LEU A 181 -3.87 1.27 -5.83
N ILE A 182 -3.06 1.45 -6.85
CA ILE A 182 -3.11 0.65 -8.08
C ILE A 182 -2.04 -0.44 -7.99
N GLU A 183 -0.78 -0.05 -7.86
CA GLU A 183 0.35 -0.99 -7.90
C GLU A 183 0.32 -2.00 -6.74
N ASP A 184 0.21 -1.55 -5.48
CA ASP A 184 0.31 -2.48 -4.35
C ASP A 184 -0.82 -3.52 -4.35
N PRO A 185 -2.10 -3.13 -4.51
CA PRO A 185 -3.20 -4.09 -4.47
C PRO A 185 -3.21 -5.05 -5.66
N LEU A 186 -2.73 -4.61 -6.84
CA LEU A 186 -2.61 -5.48 -8.01
C LEU A 186 -1.63 -6.64 -7.77
N ILE A 187 -0.58 -6.43 -6.97
CA ILE A 187 0.34 -7.52 -6.62
C ILE A 187 -0.38 -8.58 -5.79
N PHE A 188 -1.21 -8.17 -4.83
CA PHE A 188 -1.97 -9.11 -3.99
C PHE A 188 -3.12 -9.80 -4.74
N LEU A 189 -3.70 -9.14 -5.75
CA LEU A 189 -4.76 -9.70 -6.59
C LEU A 189 -4.33 -10.99 -7.30
N ILE A 190 -3.05 -11.11 -7.69
CA ILE A 190 -2.50 -12.33 -8.31
C ILE A 190 -2.63 -13.54 -7.38
N PHE A 191 -2.52 -13.30 -6.07
CA PHE A 191 -2.64 -14.33 -5.04
C PHE A 191 -4.09 -14.55 -4.59
N GLY A 192 -5.06 -13.99 -5.32
CA GLY A 192 -6.48 -14.11 -5.04
C GLY A 192 -7.03 -13.10 -4.03
N ALA A 193 -6.24 -12.13 -3.55
CA ALA A 193 -6.74 -11.15 -2.59
C ALA A 193 -7.89 -10.29 -3.17
N ASN A 194 -8.85 -9.91 -2.32
CA ASN A 194 -9.97 -9.10 -2.75
C ASN A 194 -9.56 -7.63 -2.93
N LEU A 195 -9.51 -7.18 -4.18
CA LEU A 195 -9.12 -5.82 -4.56
C LEU A 195 -10.03 -4.74 -3.94
N TYR A 196 -11.34 -4.98 -3.88
CA TYR A 196 -12.29 -4.01 -3.34
C TYR A 196 -12.09 -3.78 -1.85
N VAL A 197 -11.80 -4.86 -1.10
CA VAL A 197 -11.48 -4.78 0.33
C VAL A 197 -10.16 -4.03 0.52
N LEU A 198 -9.11 -4.38 -0.24
CA LEU A 198 -7.79 -3.73 -0.15
C LEU A 198 -7.86 -2.22 -0.37
N ILE A 199 -8.55 -1.79 -1.44
CA ILE A 199 -8.65 -0.37 -1.79
C ILE A 199 -9.65 0.35 -0.88
N GLY A 200 -10.82 -0.24 -0.66
CA GLY A 200 -11.92 0.37 0.09
C GLY A 200 -11.53 0.70 1.53
N PHE A 201 -10.96 -0.27 2.25
CA PHE A 201 -10.55 -0.07 3.65
C PHE A 201 -9.44 0.97 3.77
N ARG A 202 -8.46 0.96 2.85
CA ARG A 202 -7.37 1.96 2.84
C ARG A 202 -7.90 3.36 2.62
N ILE A 203 -8.80 3.57 1.65
CA ILE A 203 -9.39 4.88 1.37
C ILE A 203 -10.24 5.36 2.55
N VAL A 204 -11.13 4.51 3.08
CA VAL A 204 -12.01 4.88 4.20
C VAL A 204 -11.19 5.28 5.42
N LEU A 205 -10.17 4.50 5.79
CA LEU A 205 -9.29 4.82 6.91
C LEU A 205 -8.50 6.09 6.65
N ALA A 206 -7.89 6.24 5.47
CA ALA A 206 -7.09 7.41 5.15
C ALA A 206 -7.90 8.71 5.16
N ILE A 207 -9.13 8.70 4.62
CA ILE A 207 -10.05 9.84 4.68
C ILE A 207 -10.40 10.16 6.13
N THR A 208 -10.77 9.15 6.91
CA THR A 208 -11.13 9.33 8.33
C THR A 208 -9.98 9.98 9.09
N VAL A 209 -8.77 9.44 8.96
CA VAL A 209 -7.56 9.96 9.59
C VAL A 209 -7.24 11.38 9.12
N TYR A 210 -7.35 11.66 7.82
CA TYR A 210 -7.12 12.99 7.28
C TYR A 210 -8.06 14.01 7.91
N VAL A 211 -9.36 13.70 7.97
CA VAL A 211 -10.39 14.57 8.56
C VAL A 211 -10.12 14.76 10.05
N CYS A 212 -9.88 13.68 10.79
CA CYS A 212 -9.57 13.75 12.22
C CYS A 212 -8.35 14.63 12.51
N ILE A 213 -7.24 14.42 11.80
CA ILE A 213 -6.03 15.22 11.97
C ILE A 213 -6.29 16.67 11.60
N TYR A 214 -6.97 16.92 10.47
CA TYR A 214 -7.26 18.28 10.04
C TYR A 214 -8.12 19.03 11.07
N PHE A 215 -9.11 18.43 11.70
CA PHE A 215 -9.89 19.13 12.72
C PHE A 215 -9.19 19.24 14.08
N LEU A 216 -8.42 18.22 14.48
CA LEU A 216 -7.75 18.20 15.79
C LEU A 216 -6.47 19.06 15.82
N TYR A 217 -5.86 19.33 14.66
CA TYR A 217 -4.59 20.06 14.58
C TYR A 217 -4.65 21.45 15.24
N ASP A 218 -5.75 22.18 15.06
CA ASP A 218 -5.89 23.54 15.60
C ASP A 218 -5.95 23.51 17.14
N LYS A 219 -6.66 22.53 17.72
CA LYS A 219 -6.72 22.31 19.18
C LYS A 219 -5.36 21.94 19.79
N PHE A 220 -4.56 21.16 19.09
CA PHE A 220 -3.24 20.74 19.57
C PHE A 220 -2.22 21.88 19.59
N ILE A 221 -2.26 22.80 18.61
CA ILE A 221 -1.36 23.96 18.58
C ILE A 221 -1.76 25.04 19.59
N GLU A 222 -3.06 25.29 19.80
CA GLU A 222 -3.51 26.22 20.85
C GLU A 222 -3.07 25.77 22.25
N SER A 223 -3.09 24.47 22.53
CA SER A 223 -2.59 23.89 23.78
C SER A 223 -1.06 23.95 23.94
N SER A 224 -0.31 24.10 22.85
CA SER A 224 1.15 24.16 22.84
C SER A 224 1.68 25.58 23.01
N ASN A 225 0.93 26.60 22.59
CA ASN A 225 1.31 28.02 22.73
C ASN A 225 0.86 28.62 24.07
N THR A 226 0.09 27.87 24.87
CA THR A 226 -0.38 28.26 26.21
C THR A 226 0.47 27.66 27.35
N LYS A 227 1.56 26.95 27.01
CA LYS A 227 2.60 26.49 27.93
C LYS A 227 3.92 27.16 27.59
#